data_AF-A0A968P4R0-F1
#
_entry.id   AF-A0A968P4R0-F1
#
_cell.length_a   1.000
_cell.length_b   1.000
_cell.length_c   1.000
_cell.angle_alpha   90.00
_cell.angle_beta   90.00
_cell.angle_gamma   90.00
#
_symmetry.space_group_name_H-M   'P 1'
#
loop_
_entity.id
_entity.type
_entity.pdbx_description
1 polymer ?
#
loop_
_entity_poly.entity_id
_entity_poly.type
_entity_poly.pdbx_seq_one_letter_code
_entity_poly.pdbx_strand_id
1 'polypeptide(L)'
;MSRRLAFASRDLAPRVEEAFAPTGPIWKLGRYFSPDVLIAARDEAAFRGGELELVLGEVHCGNTMAWSCFASQHPAPEELSSYVEHDMSFGFDDDGQPWILPQTPKQSWPQRMTIGLVSPRLWCYQLFDDPPDPRAGAVLRSENVVIENTAQGLMARTRDGQHCFRALELFGGELTETCNKILGSSLPESMHSPRVSVDDVVIARERWCFAADELSFVANKEPSERFLAARRWAREHGMPRWCFYKTPAEQKPCFVDFDSPIYIDILAKMISGSNASSDTKITVSEMLPTIDQTWLVDAEGNRFTAELRMVTYERTGFDCGKGEA
;
A
#
# COMPACT_ATOMS: atom_id res chain seq x y z
N MET A 1 -18.37 11.17 -20.90
CA MET A 1 -17.78 9.86 -20.57
C MET A 1 -18.33 9.39 -19.23
N SER A 2 -18.49 8.08 -19.01
CA SER A 2 -18.94 7.58 -17.71
C SER A 2 -17.89 7.92 -16.64
N ARG A 3 -18.31 8.54 -15.53
CA ARG A 3 -17.41 8.87 -14.40
C ARG A 3 -17.07 7.65 -13.54
N ARG A 4 -17.80 6.54 -13.73
CA ARG A 4 -17.61 5.29 -12.99
C ARG A 4 -17.69 4.08 -13.91
N LEU A 5 -16.82 3.11 -13.67
CA LEU A 5 -16.89 1.75 -14.16
C LEU A 5 -17.13 0.84 -12.96
N ALA A 6 -18.15 0.00 -13.04
CA ALA A 6 -18.51 -0.94 -11.99
C ALA A 6 -18.50 -2.37 -12.57
N PHE A 7 -17.83 -3.26 -11.86
CA PHE A 7 -17.69 -4.66 -12.21
C PHE A 7 -18.16 -5.52 -11.05
N ALA A 8 -18.69 -6.72 -11.33
CA ALA A 8 -18.92 -7.70 -10.29
C ALA A 8 -17.70 -8.63 -10.18
N SER A 9 -17.28 -8.99 -8.96
CA SER A 9 -16.14 -9.90 -8.75
C SER A 9 -16.33 -11.23 -9.48
N ARG A 10 -17.55 -11.78 -9.46
CA ARG A 10 -17.92 -13.01 -10.18
C ARG A 10 -17.68 -12.96 -11.69
N ASP A 11 -17.81 -11.79 -12.30
CA ASP A 11 -17.64 -11.60 -13.75
C ASP A 11 -16.15 -11.40 -14.11
N LEU A 12 -15.38 -10.88 -13.16
CA LEU A 12 -13.92 -10.71 -13.28
C LEU A 12 -13.15 -11.98 -12.96
N ALA A 13 -13.66 -12.85 -12.08
CA ALA A 13 -12.94 -14.01 -11.56
C ALA A 13 -12.30 -14.90 -12.64
N PRO A 14 -13.01 -15.32 -13.72
CA PRO A 14 -12.38 -16.14 -14.76
C PRO A 14 -11.24 -15.43 -15.49
N ARG A 15 -11.35 -14.11 -15.67
CA ARG A 15 -10.31 -13.31 -16.35
C ARG A 15 -9.10 -13.08 -15.44
N VAL A 16 -9.33 -12.95 -14.14
CA VAL A 16 -8.26 -12.87 -13.14
C VAL A 16 -7.52 -14.21 -13.08
N GLU A 17 -8.24 -15.32 -13.05
CA GLU A 17 -7.66 -16.67 -13.09
C GLU A 17 -6.87 -16.91 -14.38
N GLU A 18 -7.37 -16.47 -15.54
CA GLU A 18 -6.65 -16.60 -16.82
C GLU A 18 -5.39 -15.72 -16.86
N ALA A 19 -5.50 -14.45 -16.42
CA ALA A 19 -4.40 -13.48 -16.50
C ALA A 19 -3.30 -13.73 -15.45
N PHE A 20 -3.66 -14.30 -14.30
CA PHE A 20 -2.79 -14.50 -13.15
C PHE A 20 -2.70 -15.97 -12.72
N ALA A 21 -2.97 -16.90 -13.65
CA ALA A 21 -3.00 -18.37 -13.49
C ALA A 21 -2.07 -18.87 -12.37
N PRO A 22 -2.54 -19.79 -11.53
CA PRO A 22 -2.42 -19.72 -10.08
C PRO A 22 -0.98 -19.45 -9.64
N THR A 23 -0.62 -18.17 -9.50
CA THR A 23 0.63 -17.77 -8.87
C THR A 23 0.30 -17.20 -7.50
N GLY A 24 0.47 -18.01 -6.46
CA GLY A 24 0.50 -17.49 -5.10
C GLY A 24 1.90 -16.99 -4.72
N PRO A 25 2.03 -16.26 -3.61
CA PRO A 25 3.33 -15.82 -3.12
C PRO A 25 4.25 -17.01 -2.85
N ILE A 26 5.47 -16.91 -3.39
CA ILE A 26 6.49 -17.96 -3.31
C ILE A 26 7.55 -17.68 -2.24
N TRP A 27 7.38 -16.66 -1.39
CA TRP A 27 8.20 -16.42 -0.19
C TRP A 27 7.30 -16.09 1.00
N LYS A 28 7.75 -16.38 2.22
CA LYS A 28 6.90 -16.32 3.43
C LYS A 28 6.29 -14.94 3.68
N LEU A 29 7.09 -13.87 3.57
CA LEU A 29 6.61 -12.50 3.78
C LEU A 29 5.57 -12.03 2.74
N GLY A 30 5.62 -12.58 1.53
CA GLY A 30 4.70 -12.26 0.44
C GLY A 30 3.29 -12.78 0.66
N ARG A 31 3.10 -13.63 1.68
CA ARG A 31 1.79 -14.20 2.03
C ARG A 31 0.91 -13.23 2.80
N TYR A 32 1.48 -12.14 3.30
CA TYR A 32 0.70 -11.08 3.93
C TYR A 32 0.31 -10.00 2.93
N PHE A 33 -0.95 -9.61 2.95
CA PHE A 33 -1.44 -8.41 2.29
C PHE A 33 -2.20 -7.56 3.30
N SER A 34 -1.82 -6.30 3.40
CA SER A 34 -2.38 -5.36 4.36
C SER A 34 -3.09 -4.23 3.60
N PRO A 35 -4.40 -4.37 3.30
CA PRO A 35 -5.17 -3.31 2.68
C PRO A 35 -5.60 -2.25 3.71
N ASP A 36 -5.50 -1.00 3.29
CA ASP A 36 -6.08 0.15 4.00
C ASP A 36 -7.38 0.54 3.32
N VAL A 37 -8.45 0.60 4.10
CA VAL A 37 -9.80 0.81 3.57
C VAL A 37 -10.47 1.95 4.31
N LEU A 38 -10.87 2.98 3.59
CA LEU A 38 -11.80 3.98 4.11
C LEU A 38 -13.24 3.52 3.88
N ILE A 39 -14.13 3.96 4.77
CA ILE A 39 -15.56 3.66 4.69
C ILE A 39 -16.30 4.92 4.28
N ALA A 40 -16.99 4.87 3.15
CA ALA A 40 -17.86 5.93 2.67
C ALA A 40 -19.31 5.61 3.02
N ALA A 41 -19.89 6.35 3.95
CA ALA A 41 -21.30 6.24 4.33
C ALA A 41 -21.83 7.60 4.80
N ARG A 42 -23.12 7.87 4.61
CA ARG A 42 -23.69 9.19 4.90
C ARG A 42 -23.62 9.56 6.39
N ASP A 43 -23.92 8.57 7.23
CA ASP A 43 -24.07 8.68 8.68
C ASP A 43 -23.93 7.29 9.33
N GLU A 44 -23.94 7.26 10.67
CA GLU A 44 -23.82 6.01 11.43
C GLU A 44 -24.98 5.03 11.16
N ALA A 45 -26.19 5.52 10.88
CA ALA A 45 -27.34 4.67 10.59
C ALA A 45 -27.16 3.94 9.25
N ALA A 46 -26.69 4.64 8.21
CA ALA A 46 -26.34 4.06 6.93
C ALA A 46 -25.22 3.02 7.07
N PHE A 47 -24.16 3.35 7.84
CA PHE A 47 -23.08 2.43 8.14
C PHE A 47 -23.59 1.13 8.81
N ARG A 48 -24.39 1.25 9.88
CA ARG A 48 -24.98 0.09 10.59
C ARG A 48 -25.97 -0.69 9.73
N GLY A 49 -26.64 -0.02 8.80
CA GLY A 49 -27.57 -0.63 7.84
C GLY A 49 -26.88 -1.33 6.66
N GLY A 50 -25.56 -1.22 6.52
CA GLY A 50 -24.81 -1.76 5.39
C GLY A 50 -24.91 -0.92 4.12
N GLU A 51 -25.44 0.30 4.20
CA GLU A 51 -25.48 1.28 3.10
C GLU A 51 -24.14 2.03 3.04
N LEU A 52 -23.09 1.34 2.60
CA LEU A 52 -21.72 1.87 2.55
C LEU A 52 -20.99 1.44 1.28
N GLU A 53 -19.94 2.19 0.93
CA GLU A 53 -18.91 1.76 -0.03
C GLU A 53 -17.57 1.67 0.70
N LEU A 54 -16.79 0.64 0.36
CA LEU A 54 -15.39 0.55 0.78
C LEU A 54 -14.52 1.26 -0.25
N VAL A 55 -13.57 2.06 0.22
CA VAL A 55 -12.64 2.81 -0.64
C VAL A 55 -11.23 2.33 -0.34
N LEU A 56 -10.65 1.60 -1.27
CA LEU A 56 -9.28 1.12 -1.15
C LEU A 56 -8.33 2.32 -1.19
N GLY A 57 -7.60 2.52 -0.09
CA GLY A 57 -6.57 3.55 0.04
C GLY A 57 -5.27 3.08 -0.58
N GLU A 58 -4.60 2.17 0.12
CA GLU A 58 -3.35 1.54 -0.29
C GLU A 58 -3.40 0.04 0.02
N VAL A 59 -2.52 -0.73 -0.63
CA VAL A 59 -2.30 -2.14 -0.30
C VAL A 59 -0.82 -2.34 -0.09
N HIS A 60 -0.45 -2.93 1.05
CA HIS A 60 0.92 -3.30 1.34
C HIS A 60 1.10 -4.81 1.30
N CYS A 61 2.08 -5.29 0.54
CA CYS A 61 2.65 -6.62 0.72
C CYS A 61 3.43 -6.63 2.05
N GLY A 62 3.21 -7.65 2.88
CA GLY A 62 3.78 -7.79 4.22
C GLY A 62 2.80 -7.46 5.34
N ASN A 63 3.15 -7.86 6.56
CA ASN A 63 2.37 -7.59 7.77
C ASN A 63 2.71 -6.19 8.30
N THR A 64 1.84 -5.21 8.06
CA THR A 64 2.07 -3.83 8.52
C THR A 64 2.01 -3.68 10.04
N MET A 65 1.34 -4.59 10.75
CA MET A 65 1.29 -4.56 12.22
C MET A 65 2.58 -5.08 12.87
N ALA A 66 3.48 -5.68 12.08
CA ALA A 66 4.77 -6.14 12.57
C ALA A 66 5.76 -5.01 12.87
N TRP A 67 5.54 -3.80 12.36
CA TRP A 67 6.44 -2.67 12.61
C TRP A 67 6.36 -2.19 14.06
N SER A 68 7.52 -1.84 14.63
CA SER A 68 7.64 -1.47 16.03
C SER A 68 6.83 -0.24 16.42
N CYS A 69 6.61 0.70 15.50
CA CYS A 69 5.69 1.82 15.73
C CYS A 69 4.25 1.37 15.99
N PHE A 70 3.77 0.27 15.39
CA PHE A 70 2.43 -0.27 15.66
C PHE A 70 2.45 -1.22 16.84
N ALA A 71 3.38 -2.18 16.83
CA ALA A 71 3.48 -3.20 17.87
C ALA A 71 3.68 -2.60 19.27
N SER A 72 4.54 -1.57 19.42
CA SER A 72 4.79 -0.93 20.73
C SER A 72 3.63 -0.11 21.28
N GLN A 73 2.65 0.23 20.44
CA GLN A 73 1.45 0.97 20.83
C GLN A 73 0.23 0.05 21.01
N HIS A 74 0.35 -1.24 20.66
CA HIS A 74 -0.73 -2.20 20.83
C HIS A 74 -0.96 -2.45 22.33
N PRO A 75 -2.23 -2.51 22.81
CA PRO A 75 -2.52 -2.78 24.22
C PRO A 75 -2.11 -4.20 24.66
N ALA A 76 -1.94 -5.12 23.71
CA ALA A 76 -1.52 -6.51 23.93
C ALA A 76 -0.50 -6.94 22.84
N PRO A 77 0.75 -6.47 22.86
CA PRO A 77 1.73 -6.73 21.80
C PRO A 77 2.08 -8.24 21.65
N GLU A 78 1.94 -9.01 22.72
CA GLU A 78 2.09 -10.46 22.71
C GLU A 78 1.04 -11.17 21.84
N GLU A 79 -0.18 -10.64 21.72
CA GLU A 79 -1.20 -11.18 20.81
C GLU A 79 -0.77 -11.05 19.34
N LEU A 80 -0.12 -9.93 18.97
CA LEU A 80 0.42 -9.79 17.62
C LEU A 80 1.46 -10.86 17.29
N SER A 81 2.30 -11.21 18.27
CA SER A 81 3.30 -12.26 18.11
C SER A 81 2.65 -13.65 18.03
N SER A 82 1.57 -13.90 18.79
CA SER A 82 0.83 -15.16 18.73
C SER A 82 0.07 -15.35 17.41
N TYR A 83 -0.49 -14.27 16.84
CA TYR A 83 -1.11 -14.31 15.51
C TYR A 83 -0.09 -14.66 14.44
N VAL A 84 1.09 -14.01 14.46
CA VAL A 84 2.14 -14.35 13.49
C VAL A 84 2.60 -15.79 13.65
N GLU A 85 2.81 -16.27 14.88
CA GLU A 85 3.16 -17.68 15.13
C GLU A 85 2.08 -18.66 14.64
N HIS A 86 0.80 -18.31 14.80
CA HIS A 86 -0.31 -19.07 14.25
C HIS A 86 -0.27 -19.07 12.71
N ASP A 87 -0.03 -17.92 12.08
CA ASP A 87 0.09 -17.83 10.62
C ASP A 87 1.29 -18.64 10.09
N MET A 88 2.38 -18.73 10.87
CA MET A 88 3.52 -19.59 10.56
C MET A 88 3.17 -21.08 10.54
N SER A 89 2.06 -21.51 11.15
CA SER A 89 1.59 -22.90 11.16
C SER A 89 0.82 -23.33 9.91
N PHE A 90 0.73 -22.45 8.90
CA PHE A 90 0.13 -22.76 7.61
C PHE A 90 1.16 -22.56 6.49
N GLY A 91 1.18 -23.45 5.49
CA GLY A 91 2.01 -23.32 4.29
C GLY A 91 2.59 -24.63 3.77
N PHE A 92 3.20 -24.57 2.58
CA PHE A 92 3.83 -25.71 1.93
C PHE A 92 5.21 -26.09 2.49
N ASP A 93 5.88 -25.18 3.21
CA ASP A 93 7.21 -25.38 3.83
C ASP A 93 7.13 -25.39 5.38
N ASP A 94 5.99 -25.76 5.97
CA ASP A 94 5.78 -25.72 7.43
C ASP A 94 6.41 -26.93 8.16
N ASP A 95 7.72 -27.05 8.05
CA ASP A 95 8.53 -28.02 8.81
C ASP A 95 9.06 -27.40 10.12
N GLY A 96 8.40 -26.37 10.65
CA GLY A 96 8.93 -25.58 11.78
C GLY A 96 10.13 -24.70 11.42
N GLN A 97 10.43 -24.53 10.12
CA GLN A 97 11.56 -23.72 9.65
C GLN A 97 11.42 -22.25 10.06
N PRO A 98 12.55 -21.55 10.31
CA PRO A 98 12.52 -20.15 10.64
C PRO A 98 11.98 -19.31 9.48
N TRP A 99 11.35 -18.20 9.85
CA TRP A 99 10.97 -17.11 8.96
C TRP A 99 12.10 -16.10 8.94
N ILE A 100 12.64 -15.87 7.75
CA ILE A 100 13.78 -14.97 7.58
C ILE A 100 13.27 -13.55 7.34
N LEU A 101 13.70 -12.63 8.19
CA LEU A 101 13.46 -11.20 8.06
C LEU A 101 14.74 -10.51 7.62
N PRO A 102 14.68 -9.54 6.69
CA PRO A 102 15.85 -8.76 6.33
C PRO A 102 16.31 -7.91 7.53
N GLN A 103 17.63 -7.74 7.67
CA GLN A 103 18.15 -6.67 8.50
C GLN A 103 17.72 -5.31 7.92
N THR A 104 17.25 -4.40 8.78
CA THR A 104 16.89 -3.01 8.40
C THR A 104 18.04 -2.06 8.79
N PRO A 105 18.91 -1.61 7.87
CA PRO A 105 20.07 -0.78 8.19
C PRO A 105 19.67 0.59 8.71
N LYS A 106 20.37 1.10 9.72
CA LYS A 106 20.03 2.37 10.37
C LYS A 106 20.10 3.57 9.44
N GLN A 107 20.95 3.54 8.41
CA GLN A 107 21.05 4.66 7.46
C GLN A 107 19.84 4.75 6.52
N SER A 108 19.15 3.62 6.28
CA SER A 108 18.05 3.53 5.31
C SER A 108 16.68 3.44 5.99
N TRP A 109 16.61 3.01 7.25
CA TRP A 109 15.37 2.76 7.96
C TRP A 109 15.29 3.54 9.28
N PRO A 110 14.21 4.30 9.52
CA PRO A 110 13.97 4.90 10.83
C PRO A 110 13.85 3.81 11.91
N GLN A 111 14.38 4.05 13.11
CA GLN A 111 14.34 3.08 14.22
C GLN A 111 12.92 2.61 14.58
N ARG A 112 11.91 3.47 14.39
CA ARG A 112 10.49 3.16 14.60
C ARG A 112 9.86 2.24 13.54
N MET A 113 10.58 1.96 12.46
CA MET A 113 10.20 1.05 11.38
C MET A 113 11.09 -0.20 11.39
N THR A 114 11.43 -0.67 12.58
CA THR A 114 12.07 -1.98 12.82
C THR A 114 11.01 -3.02 13.15
N ILE A 115 11.34 -4.30 13.14
CA ILE A 115 10.39 -5.35 13.51
C ILE A 115 10.13 -5.30 15.03
N GLY A 116 8.86 -5.20 15.41
CA GLY A 116 8.39 -5.10 16.80
C GLY A 116 7.82 -6.39 17.37
N LEU A 117 7.84 -7.48 16.59
CA LEU A 117 7.35 -8.79 17.00
C LEU A 117 8.46 -9.64 17.63
N VAL A 118 8.08 -10.57 18.50
CA VAL A 118 9.01 -11.50 19.16
C VAL A 118 8.53 -12.93 18.93
N SER A 119 9.31 -13.73 18.21
CA SER A 119 9.11 -15.18 18.09
C SER A 119 10.46 -15.87 17.89
N PRO A 120 10.68 -17.06 18.48
CA PRO A 120 11.90 -17.85 18.26
C PRO A 120 12.10 -18.26 16.80
N ARG A 121 11.03 -18.26 16.00
CA ARG A 121 11.08 -18.57 14.56
C ARG A 121 11.34 -17.36 13.67
N LEU A 122 11.28 -16.12 14.20
CA LEU A 122 11.63 -14.92 13.43
C LEU A 122 13.14 -14.67 13.50
N TRP A 123 13.84 -15.03 12.43
CA TRP A 123 15.29 -14.90 12.33
C TRP A 123 15.66 -13.68 11.52
N CYS A 124 16.59 -12.87 12.04
CA CYS A 124 17.12 -11.72 11.30
C CYS A 124 18.31 -12.16 10.44
N TYR A 125 18.20 -11.98 9.13
CA TYR A 125 19.30 -12.21 8.19
C TYR A 125 20.24 -10.99 8.17
N GLN A 126 21.44 -11.17 8.73
CA GLN A 126 22.42 -10.11 8.91
C GLN A 126 23.39 -10.05 7.72
N LEU A 127 23.27 -8.97 6.94
CA LEU A 127 24.10 -8.64 5.78
C LEU A 127 25.05 -7.47 6.03
N PHE A 128 24.72 -6.62 7.00
CA PHE A 128 25.41 -5.37 7.31
C PHE A 128 26.00 -5.41 8.72
N ASP A 129 27.01 -4.57 8.94
CA ASP A 129 27.75 -4.46 10.20
C ASP A 129 26.93 -3.86 11.37
N ASP A 130 25.68 -3.45 11.12
CA ASP A 130 24.77 -3.01 12.18
C ASP A 130 24.60 -4.12 13.24
N PRO A 131 24.52 -3.75 14.54
CA PRO A 131 24.30 -4.73 15.60
C PRO A 131 22.95 -5.45 15.39
N PRO A 132 22.86 -6.75 15.76
CA PRO A 132 21.62 -7.48 15.62
C PRO A 132 20.49 -6.86 16.44
N ASP A 133 19.27 -6.91 15.92
CA ASP A 133 18.09 -6.46 16.69
C ASP A 133 17.90 -7.40 17.89
N PRO A 134 17.89 -6.88 19.13
CA PRO A 134 17.75 -7.71 20.33
C PRO A 134 16.38 -8.42 20.42
N ARG A 135 15.40 -8.03 19.60
CA ARG A 135 14.07 -8.67 19.54
C ARG A 135 14.01 -9.84 18.55
N ALA A 136 15.02 -10.01 17.72
CA ALA A 136 15.08 -11.14 16.80
C ALA A 136 15.16 -12.46 17.59
N GLY A 137 14.41 -13.48 17.17
CA GLY A 137 14.46 -14.81 17.78
C GLY A 137 15.82 -15.47 17.62
N ALA A 138 16.47 -15.25 16.47
CA ALA A 138 17.87 -15.58 16.23
C ALA A 138 18.47 -14.67 15.15
N VAL A 139 19.80 -14.69 15.03
CA VAL A 139 20.54 -13.95 14.01
C VAL A 139 21.18 -14.95 13.05
N LEU A 140 20.75 -14.91 11.80
CA LEU A 140 21.35 -15.67 10.71
C LEU A 140 22.37 -14.79 10.00
N ARG A 141 23.65 -14.99 10.31
CA ARG A 141 24.72 -14.22 9.68
C ARG A 141 25.02 -14.72 8.27
N SER A 142 25.25 -13.80 7.34
CA SER A 142 25.50 -14.15 5.93
C SER A 142 26.69 -15.09 5.72
N GLU A 143 27.74 -15.00 6.53
CA GLU A 143 28.90 -15.91 6.45
C GLU A 143 28.55 -17.36 6.77
N ASN A 144 27.46 -17.60 7.51
CA ASN A 144 27.03 -18.92 7.96
C ASN A 144 26.07 -19.60 6.99
N VAL A 145 25.77 -18.98 5.85
CA VAL A 145 24.86 -19.53 4.84
C VAL A 145 25.63 -19.85 3.57
N VAL A 146 25.31 -20.98 2.95
CA VAL A 146 25.74 -21.34 1.59
C VAL A 146 24.52 -21.52 0.70
N ILE A 147 24.63 -21.09 -0.55
CA ILE A 147 23.59 -21.30 -1.56
C ILE A 147 24.00 -22.46 -2.44
N GLU A 148 23.09 -23.43 -2.58
CA GLU A 148 23.31 -24.66 -3.34
C GLU A 148 22.24 -24.79 -4.42
N ASN A 149 22.66 -25.20 -5.62
CA ASN A 149 21.73 -25.55 -6.69
C ASN A 149 21.34 -27.03 -6.55
N THR A 150 20.07 -27.28 -6.28
CA THR A 150 19.53 -28.63 -6.01
C THR A 150 18.42 -28.98 -7.00
N ALA A 151 17.94 -30.23 -6.97
CA ALA A 151 16.78 -30.64 -7.77
C ALA A 151 15.49 -29.86 -7.43
N GLN A 152 15.42 -29.25 -6.23
CA GLN A 152 14.29 -28.43 -5.76
C GLN A 152 14.48 -26.93 -6.09
N GLY A 153 15.58 -26.57 -6.76
CA GLY A 153 15.98 -25.19 -7.04
C GLY A 153 17.11 -24.69 -6.14
N LEU A 154 17.24 -23.37 -6.06
CA LEU A 154 18.24 -22.71 -5.23
C LEU A 154 17.85 -22.77 -3.74
N MET A 155 18.64 -23.48 -2.96
CA MET A 155 18.44 -23.67 -1.53
C MET A 155 19.53 -22.93 -0.74
N ALA A 156 19.15 -22.30 0.37
CA ALA A 156 20.04 -21.76 1.37
C ALA A 156 20.19 -22.78 2.50
N ARG A 157 21.44 -23.15 2.80
CA ARG A 157 21.78 -24.10 3.86
C ARG A 157 22.73 -23.45 4.85
N THR A 158 22.48 -23.64 6.15
CA THR A 158 23.42 -23.20 7.18
C THR A 158 24.68 -24.08 7.14
N ARG A 159 25.85 -23.51 7.41
CA ARG A 159 27.14 -24.23 7.37
C ARG A 159 27.22 -25.37 8.38
N ASP A 160 26.50 -25.27 9.49
CA ASP A 160 26.35 -26.34 10.48
C ASP A 160 25.38 -27.47 10.05
N GLY A 161 24.73 -27.31 8.89
CA GLY A 161 23.80 -28.28 8.31
C GLY A 161 22.46 -28.39 9.03
N GLN A 162 22.16 -27.55 10.01
CA GLN A 162 20.93 -27.66 10.82
C GLN A 162 19.68 -27.15 10.10
N HIS A 163 19.82 -26.17 9.20
CA HIS A 163 18.69 -25.55 8.51
C HIS A 163 18.92 -25.51 6.99
N CYS A 164 17.84 -25.77 6.25
CA CYS A 164 17.79 -25.68 4.80
C CYS A 164 16.42 -25.12 4.41
N PHE A 165 16.40 -24.09 3.58
CA PHE A 165 15.18 -23.44 3.10
C PHE A 165 15.44 -22.81 1.73
N ARG A 166 14.40 -22.37 1.02
CA ARG A 166 14.55 -21.77 -0.30
C ARG A 166 15.41 -20.51 -0.21
N ALA A 167 16.40 -20.37 -1.09
CA ALA A 167 17.30 -19.21 -1.09
C ALA A 167 16.55 -17.88 -1.24
N LEU A 168 15.36 -17.92 -1.84
CA LEU A 168 14.46 -16.78 -1.99
C LEU A 168 14.06 -16.14 -0.64
N GLU A 169 13.96 -16.93 0.44
CA GLU A 169 13.57 -16.41 1.76
C GLU A 169 14.59 -15.38 2.30
N LEU A 170 15.86 -15.48 1.91
CA LEU A 170 16.89 -14.49 2.26
C LEU A 170 16.63 -13.11 1.65
N PHE A 171 15.87 -13.07 0.54
CA PHE A 171 15.52 -11.86 -0.23
C PHE A 171 14.04 -11.49 -0.10
N GLY A 172 13.32 -12.12 0.84
CA GLY A 172 11.88 -11.92 1.02
C GLY A 172 11.53 -10.46 1.33
N GLY A 173 12.42 -9.73 2.00
CA GLY A 173 12.27 -8.30 2.27
C GLY A 173 12.25 -7.45 1.01
N GLU A 174 13.26 -7.62 0.17
CA GLU A 174 13.47 -6.90 -1.08
C GLU A 174 12.37 -7.20 -2.11
N LEU A 175 11.93 -8.46 -2.17
CA LEU A 175 10.77 -8.86 -2.98
C LEU A 175 9.49 -8.19 -2.49
N THR A 176 9.28 -8.15 -1.18
CA THR A 176 8.13 -7.47 -0.57
C THR A 176 8.16 -5.96 -0.86
N GLU A 177 9.32 -5.31 -0.77
CA GLU A 177 9.47 -3.90 -1.13
C GLU A 177 9.20 -3.66 -2.63
N THR A 178 9.67 -4.56 -3.50
CA THR A 178 9.40 -4.48 -4.94
C THR A 178 7.90 -4.63 -5.23
N CYS A 179 7.22 -5.56 -4.54
CA CYS A 179 5.77 -5.70 -4.62
C CYS A 179 5.07 -4.41 -4.19
N ASN A 180 5.48 -3.80 -3.08
CA ASN A 180 4.93 -2.53 -2.60
C ASN A 180 5.09 -1.37 -3.59
N LYS A 181 6.13 -1.37 -4.43
CA LYS A 181 6.35 -0.34 -5.46
C LYS A 181 5.40 -0.48 -6.66
N ILE A 182 4.92 -1.70 -6.94
CA ILE A 182 4.04 -1.97 -8.08
C ILE A 182 2.55 -2.00 -7.68
N LEU A 183 2.25 -2.33 -6.42
CA LEU A 183 0.89 -2.30 -5.88
C LEU A 183 0.31 -0.89 -5.99
N GLY A 184 -0.96 -0.78 -6.42
CA GLY A 184 -1.65 0.50 -6.61
C GLY A 184 -1.38 1.21 -7.94
N SER A 185 -0.42 0.75 -8.76
CA SER A 185 -0.13 1.29 -10.10
C SER A 185 -0.70 0.43 -11.23
N SER A 186 -1.79 -0.28 -10.97
CA SER A 186 -2.32 -1.34 -11.85
C SER A 186 -3.15 -0.84 -13.03
N LEU A 187 -3.51 0.45 -13.05
CA LEU A 187 -4.30 1.05 -14.12
C LEU A 187 -3.41 1.79 -15.12
N PRO A 188 -3.70 1.70 -16.42
CA PRO A 188 -2.93 2.41 -17.44
C PRO A 188 -2.97 3.92 -17.23
N GLU A 189 -1.86 4.58 -17.55
CA GLU A 189 -1.82 6.03 -17.55
C GLU A 189 -2.80 6.60 -18.58
N SER A 190 -3.63 7.54 -18.15
CA SER A 190 -4.59 8.26 -18.97
C SER A 190 -4.72 9.69 -18.47
N MET A 191 -5.09 10.61 -19.36
CA MET A 191 -5.44 11.99 -19.01
C MET A 191 -6.66 12.05 -18.09
N HIS A 192 -7.59 11.10 -18.23
CA HIS A 192 -8.73 10.89 -17.34
C HIS A 192 -8.95 9.41 -17.12
N SER A 193 -9.06 9.01 -15.85
CA SER A 193 -9.41 7.65 -15.43
C SER A 193 -10.70 7.74 -14.63
N PRO A 194 -11.79 7.05 -15.05
CA PRO A 194 -13.01 7.02 -14.26
C PRO A 194 -12.79 6.29 -12.94
N ARG A 195 -13.68 6.52 -11.96
CA ARG A 195 -13.73 5.70 -10.75
C ARG A 195 -13.96 4.25 -11.13
N VAL A 196 -13.22 3.31 -10.54
CA VAL A 196 -13.37 1.88 -10.78
C VAL A 196 -13.80 1.19 -9.49
N SER A 197 -14.88 0.42 -9.54
CA SER A 197 -15.33 -0.42 -8.43
C SER A 197 -15.51 -1.88 -8.82
N VAL A 198 -15.22 -2.77 -7.88
CA VAL A 198 -15.53 -4.20 -7.93
C VAL A 198 -16.46 -4.49 -6.76
N ASP A 199 -17.69 -4.93 -7.06
CA ASP A 199 -18.79 -4.98 -6.11
C ASP A 199 -18.92 -3.63 -5.37
N ASP A 200 -18.91 -3.64 -4.03
CA ASP A 200 -19.03 -2.46 -3.17
C ASP A 200 -17.67 -1.83 -2.80
N VAL A 201 -16.58 -2.24 -3.48
CA VAL A 201 -15.22 -1.75 -3.24
C VAL A 201 -14.74 -0.87 -4.39
N VAL A 202 -14.48 0.41 -4.10
CA VAL A 202 -13.78 1.32 -5.02
C VAL A 202 -12.29 1.00 -4.98
N ILE A 203 -11.79 0.37 -6.04
CA ILE A 203 -10.38 -0.01 -6.19
C ILE A 203 -9.52 1.12 -6.79
N ALA A 204 -10.16 2.09 -7.46
CA ALA A 204 -9.50 3.29 -7.96
C ALA A 204 -10.46 4.48 -7.97
N ARG A 205 -10.00 5.60 -7.41
CA ARG A 205 -10.71 6.89 -7.44
C ARG A 205 -10.62 7.51 -8.83
N GLU A 206 -11.62 8.32 -9.20
CA GLU A 206 -11.57 9.13 -10.42
C GLU A 206 -10.33 10.05 -10.39
N ARG A 207 -9.60 10.10 -11.50
CA ARG A 207 -8.31 10.76 -11.61
C ARG A 207 -8.19 11.53 -12.91
N TRP A 208 -7.52 12.68 -12.86
CA TRP A 208 -7.12 13.49 -13.99
C TRP A 208 -5.61 13.69 -13.96
N CYS A 209 -5.00 13.75 -15.14
CA CYS A 209 -3.57 14.02 -15.31
C CYS A 209 -3.39 15.14 -16.33
N PHE A 210 -2.55 16.11 -15.99
CA PHE A 210 -2.31 17.31 -16.78
C PHE A 210 -0.81 17.58 -16.89
N ALA A 211 -0.38 18.14 -18.01
CA ALA A 211 0.94 18.75 -18.07
C ALA A 211 0.92 20.09 -17.31
N ALA A 212 2.02 20.42 -16.62
CA ALA A 212 2.07 21.62 -15.80
C ALA A 212 1.89 22.92 -16.61
N ASP A 213 2.28 22.93 -17.89
CA ASP A 213 2.14 24.06 -18.81
C ASP A 213 0.72 24.25 -19.35
N GLU A 214 -0.12 23.22 -19.32
CA GLU A 214 -1.57 23.31 -19.63
C GLU A 214 -2.34 24.09 -18.55
N LEU A 215 -1.76 24.23 -17.35
CA LEU A 215 -2.39 24.85 -16.18
C LEU A 215 -2.23 26.37 -16.20
N SER A 216 -2.87 27.03 -17.18
CA SER A 216 -2.76 28.49 -17.42
C SER A 216 -3.04 29.36 -16.18
N PHE A 217 -3.89 28.90 -15.24
CA PHE A 217 -4.18 29.64 -14.02
C PHE A 217 -2.93 29.88 -13.16
N VAL A 218 -1.92 29.01 -13.24
CA VAL A 218 -0.66 29.11 -12.47
C VAL A 218 0.10 30.38 -12.82
N ALA A 219 0.04 30.82 -14.09
CA ALA A 219 0.74 32.03 -14.56
C ALA A 219 0.07 33.35 -14.13
N ASN A 220 -1.20 33.31 -13.70
CA ASN A 220 -1.92 34.52 -13.27
C ASN A 220 -1.30 35.06 -11.99
N LYS A 221 -0.89 36.33 -12.00
CA LYS A 221 -0.25 36.99 -10.85
C LYS A 221 -1.26 37.52 -9.83
N GLU A 222 -2.45 37.91 -10.29
CA GLU A 222 -3.51 38.42 -9.46
C GLU A 222 -4.30 37.25 -8.83
N PRO A 223 -4.42 37.16 -7.50
CA PRO A 223 -5.07 36.02 -6.83
C PRO A 223 -6.52 35.78 -7.23
N SER A 224 -7.33 36.81 -7.47
CA SER A 224 -8.74 36.65 -7.85
C SER A 224 -8.91 36.10 -9.27
N GLU A 225 -8.10 36.54 -10.23
CA GLU A 225 -8.03 36.03 -11.60
C GLU A 225 -7.54 34.58 -11.62
N ARG A 226 -6.52 34.26 -10.81
CA ARG A 226 -6.03 32.90 -10.61
C ARG A 226 -7.15 32.00 -10.08
N PHE A 227 -7.85 32.42 -9.03
CA PHE A 227 -8.97 31.70 -8.45
C PHE A 227 -10.09 31.42 -9.47
N LEU A 228 -10.52 32.45 -10.20
CA LEU A 228 -11.55 32.31 -11.24
C LEU A 228 -11.11 31.40 -12.40
N ALA A 229 -9.85 31.51 -12.83
CA ALA A 229 -9.29 30.65 -13.86
C ALA A 229 -9.21 29.17 -13.40
N ALA A 230 -8.73 28.91 -12.19
CA ALA A 230 -8.67 27.55 -11.63
C ALA A 230 -10.07 26.93 -11.48
N ARG A 231 -11.07 27.71 -11.06
CA ARG A 231 -12.46 27.21 -10.99
C ARG A 231 -13.06 26.91 -12.35
N ARG A 232 -12.78 27.73 -13.37
CA ARG A 232 -13.21 27.45 -14.75
C ARG A 232 -12.58 26.17 -15.25
N TRP A 233 -11.26 26.05 -15.11
CA TRP A 233 -10.51 24.85 -15.45
C TRP A 233 -11.05 23.59 -14.77
N ALA A 234 -11.33 23.64 -13.46
CA ALA A 234 -11.89 22.51 -12.73
C ALA A 234 -13.27 22.08 -13.27
N ARG A 235 -14.14 23.06 -13.57
CA ARG A 235 -15.47 22.81 -14.15
C ARG A 235 -15.39 22.25 -15.58
N GLU A 236 -14.50 22.77 -16.41
CA GLU A 236 -14.28 22.32 -17.79
C GLU A 236 -13.93 20.83 -17.85
N HIS A 237 -13.17 20.34 -16.87
CA HIS A 237 -12.77 18.93 -16.77
C HIS A 237 -13.72 18.08 -15.89
N GLY A 238 -14.79 18.68 -15.36
CA GLY A 238 -15.78 17.99 -14.53
C GLY A 238 -15.28 17.58 -13.14
N MET A 239 -14.20 18.19 -12.65
CA MET A 239 -13.62 17.88 -11.33
C MET A 239 -14.56 18.32 -10.19
N PRO A 240 -14.70 17.52 -9.12
CA PRO A 240 -15.46 17.91 -7.94
C PRO A 240 -14.76 19.03 -7.17
N ARG A 241 -15.50 19.73 -6.30
CA ARG A 241 -14.98 20.84 -5.47
C ARG A 241 -13.77 20.42 -4.64
N TRP A 242 -13.82 19.24 -4.03
CA TRP A 242 -12.78 18.71 -3.16
C TRP A 242 -12.01 17.61 -3.87
N CYS A 243 -10.72 17.82 -4.02
CA CYS A 243 -9.81 16.88 -4.65
C CYS A 243 -8.51 16.76 -3.84
N PHE A 244 -7.71 15.79 -4.20
CA PHE A 244 -6.28 15.76 -3.88
C PHE A 244 -5.47 16.00 -5.14
N TYR A 245 -4.29 16.61 -5.02
CA TYR A 245 -3.33 16.73 -6.09
C TYR A 245 -1.97 16.19 -5.68
N LYS A 246 -1.20 15.70 -6.65
CA LYS A 246 0.18 15.24 -6.48
C LYS A 246 1.05 15.86 -7.56
N THR A 247 2.18 16.42 -7.14
CA THR A 247 3.25 16.90 -8.03
C THR A 247 4.46 15.96 -7.91
N PRO A 248 5.40 15.93 -8.88
CA PRO A 248 6.58 15.08 -8.78
C PRO A 248 7.48 15.38 -7.57
N ALA A 249 7.45 16.64 -7.10
CA ALA A 249 8.21 17.08 -5.94
C ALA A 249 7.56 16.68 -4.60
N GLU A 250 6.27 16.34 -4.61
CA GLU A 250 5.50 16.02 -3.41
C GLU A 250 5.21 14.51 -3.34
N GLN A 251 5.64 13.89 -2.24
CA GLN A 251 5.45 12.46 -2.03
C GLN A 251 3.98 12.12 -1.77
N LYS A 252 3.29 12.94 -0.95
CA LYS A 252 1.92 12.67 -0.49
C LYS A 252 0.88 13.55 -1.18
N PRO A 253 -0.29 13.00 -1.56
CA PRO A 253 -1.37 13.82 -2.10
C PRO A 253 -1.75 14.96 -1.15
N CYS A 254 -1.88 16.17 -1.71
CA CYS A 254 -2.26 17.38 -0.99
C CYS A 254 -3.72 17.73 -1.28
N PHE A 255 -4.46 18.14 -0.26
CA PHE A 255 -5.86 18.53 -0.41
C PHE A 255 -6.01 19.88 -1.15
N VAL A 256 -7.03 19.99 -2.00
CA VAL A 256 -7.47 21.23 -2.62
C VAL A 256 -8.99 21.38 -2.54
N ASP A 257 -9.43 22.53 -2.08
CA ASP A 257 -10.81 23.01 -2.23
C ASP A 257 -10.84 24.06 -3.34
N PHE A 258 -11.47 23.74 -4.47
CA PHE A 258 -11.58 24.66 -5.62
C PHE A 258 -12.41 25.91 -5.32
N ASP A 259 -13.18 25.96 -4.23
CA ASP A 259 -13.89 27.15 -3.78
C ASP A 259 -13.09 27.99 -2.76
N SER A 260 -11.84 27.60 -2.45
CA SER A 260 -10.97 28.36 -1.55
C SER A 260 -9.80 29.01 -2.32
N PRO A 261 -9.72 30.36 -2.38
CA PRO A 261 -8.61 31.03 -3.05
C PRO A 261 -7.24 30.71 -2.41
N ILE A 262 -7.22 30.42 -1.10
CA ILE A 262 -5.99 30.06 -0.39
C ILE A 262 -5.45 28.71 -0.87
N TYR A 263 -6.31 27.70 -1.02
CA TYR A 263 -5.88 26.39 -1.52
C TYR A 263 -5.44 26.46 -2.99
N ILE A 264 -6.09 27.30 -3.81
CA ILE A 264 -5.64 27.55 -5.19
C ILE A 264 -4.26 28.20 -5.23
N ASP A 265 -3.99 29.16 -4.35
CA ASP A 265 -2.66 29.78 -4.26
C ASP A 265 -1.58 28.78 -3.84
N ILE A 266 -1.89 27.86 -2.92
CA ILE A 266 -0.97 26.79 -2.51
C ILE A 266 -0.71 25.85 -3.68
N LEU A 267 -1.76 25.39 -4.36
CA LEU A 267 -1.64 24.54 -5.55
C LEU A 267 -0.76 25.19 -6.63
N ALA A 268 -1.01 26.46 -6.97
CA ALA A 268 -0.25 27.18 -7.98
C ALA A 268 1.23 27.35 -7.61
N LYS A 269 1.54 27.57 -6.31
CA LYS A 269 2.92 27.63 -5.82
C LYS A 269 3.61 26.27 -5.89
N MET A 270 2.92 25.19 -5.52
CA MET A 270 3.47 23.83 -5.58
C MET A 270 3.78 23.40 -7.01
N ILE A 271 2.93 23.77 -7.97
CA ILE A 271 3.16 23.54 -9.41
C ILE A 271 4.34 24.40 -9.90
N SER A 272 4.37 25.69 -9.57
CA SER A 272 5.47 26.59 -9.98
C SER A 272 6.83 26.14 -9.41
N GLY A 273 6.85 25.62 -8.17
CA GLY A 273 8.05 25.19 -7.47
C GLY A 273 8.62 23.86 -7.95
N SER A 274 7.93 23.09 -8.79
CA SER A 274 8.36 21.74 -9.19
C SER A 274 9.46 21.71 -10.27
N ASN A 275 10.14 22.82 -10.58
CA ASN A 275 10.97 22.97 -11.79
C ASN A 275 10.22 22.51 -13.04
N ALA A 276 8.98 23.01 -13.20
CA ALA A 276 8.05 22.58 -14.23
C ALA A 276 8.65 22.69 -15.64
N SER A 277 9.17 21.56 -16.15
CA SER A 277 9.36 21.34 -17.58
C SER A 277 8.02 20.90 -18.19
N SER A 278 7.92 20.91 -19.52
CA SER A 278 6.77 20.38 -20.27
C SER A 278 6.40 18.93 -19.89
N ASP A 279 7.35 18.18 -19.32
CA ASP A 279 7.15 16.78 -18.94
C ASP A 279 6.62 16.61 -17.50
N THR A 280 6.43 17.72 -16.76
CA THR A 280 5.95 17.67 -15.38
C THR A 280 4.46 17.36 -15.34
N LYS A 281 4.11 16.15 -14.91
CA LYS A 281 2.72 15.70 -14.75
C LYS A 281 2.16 16.09 -13.40
N ILE A 282 1.00 16.74 -13.39
CA ILE A 282 0.19 17.01 -12.21
C ILE A 282 -0.97 16.03 -12.21
N THR A 283 -1.09 15.23 -11.14
CA THR A 283 -2.22 14.31 -10.97
C THR A 283 -3.21 14.94 -10.00
N VAL A 284 -4.49 14.93 -10.35
CA VAL A 284 -5.59 15.29 -9.47
C VAL A 284 -6.48 14.06 -9.30
N SER A 285 -6.89 13.75 -8.09
CA SER A 285 -7.85 12.69 -7.78
C SER A 285 -9.03 13.25 -7.00
N GLU A 286 -10.21 12.68 -7.20
CA GLU A 286 -11.37 13.06 -6.39
C GLU A 286 -11.13 12.77 -4.90
N MET A 287 -11.75 13.58 -4.04
CA MET A 287 -11.83 13.26 -2.61
C MET A 287 -12.90 12.18 -2.39
N LEU A 288 -12.49 11.01 -1.94
CA LEU A 288 -13.39 9.91 -1.60
C LEU A 288 -12.90 9.17 -0.34
N PRO A 289 -13.71 9.03 0.73
CA PRO A 289 -15.08 9.52 0.90
C PRO A 289 -15.23 11.04 0.76
N THR A 290 -16.38 11.54 0.29
CA THR A 290 -16.69 12.97 0.33
C THR A 290 -16.97 13.44 1.77
N ILE A 291 -17.03 14.75 2.03
CA ILE A 291 -17.37 15.28 3.37
C ILE A 291 -18.74 14.73 3.82
N ASP A 292 -19.71 14.66 2.92
CA ASP A 292 -21.06 14.16 3.22
C ASP A 292 -21.10 12.63 3.41
N GLN A 293 -20.00 11.94 3.14
CA GLN A 293 -19.81 10.50 3.31
C GLN A 293 -18.86 10.17 4.48
N THR A 294 -18.56 11.15 5.35
CA THR A 294 -17.85 10.91 6.61
C THR A 294 -18.84 10.51 7.70
N TRP A 295 -18.99 9.19 7.88
CA TRP A 295 -20.00 8.60 8.76
C TRP A 295 -19.66 8.67 10.26
N LEU A 296 -18.36 8.72 10.59
CA LEU A 296 -17.90 8.72 11.97
C LEU A 296 -18.08 10.11 12.57
N VAL A 297 -18.97 10.19 13.56
CA VAL A 297 -19.31 11.43 14.25
C VAL A 297 -19.05 11.27 15.74
N ASP A 298 -18.45 12.26 16.39
CA ASP A 298 -18.31 12.29 17.85
C ASP A 298 -19.59 12.78 18.55
N ALA A 299 -19.57 12.84 19.88
CA ALA A 299 -20.72 13.28 20.67
C ALA A 299 -21.08 14.75 20.42
N GLU A 300 -20.11 15.57 19.99
CA GLU A 300 -20.26 16.99 19.68
C GLU A 300 -20.76 17.25 18.25
N GLY A 301 -20.87 16.21 17.41
CA GLY A 301 -21.32 16.32 16.02
C GLY A 301 -20.20 16.59 15.02
N ASN A 302 -18.93 16.53 15.42
CA ASN A 302 -17.79 16.66 14.51
C ASN A 302 -17.64 15.38 13.69
N ARG A 303 -17.34 15.55 12.40
CA ARG A 303 -17.15 14.45 11.45
C ARG A 303 -15.68 14.12 11.25
N PHE A 304 -15.37 12.84 11.18
CA PHE A 304 -14.01 12.35 10.99
C PHE A 304 -13.92 11.44 9.77
N THR A 305 -12.78 11.51 9.09
CA THR A 305 -12.37 10.42 8.19
C THR A 305 -11.85 9.28 9.05
N ALA A 306 -12.16 8.05 8.66
CA ALA A 306 -11.70 6.85 9.33
C ALA A 306 -11.19 5.86 8.28
N GLU A 307 -10.05 5.26 8.57
CA GLU A 307 -9.40 4.25 7.76
C GLU A 307 -9.16 3.01 8.61
N LEU A 308 -9.52 1.86 8.08
CA LEU A 308 -9.27 0.57 8.68
C LEU A 308 -8.06 -0.05 7.99
N ARG A 309 -6.99 -0.24 8.75
CA ARG A 309 -5.84 -1.05 8.34
C ARG A 309 -6.04 -2.49 8.80
N MET A 310 -6.00 -3.41 7.86
CA MET A 310 -6.13 -4.85 8.13
C MET A 310 -4.89 -5.59 7.68
N VAL A 311 -4.65 -6.77 8.27
CA VAL A 311 -3.64 -7.72 7.79
C VAL A 311 -4.38 -8.99 7.40
N THR A 312 -4.21 -9.40 6.15
CA THR A 312 -4.72 -10.67 5.62
C THR A 312 -3.54 -11.58 5.32
N TYR A 313 -3.75 -12.89 5.49
CA TYR A 313 -2.72 -13.90 5.30
C TYR A 313 -3.22 -15.00 4.35
N GLU A 314 -2.47 -15.23 3.27
CA GLU A 314 -2.73 -16.28 2.30
C GLU A 314 -2.30 -17.63 2.89
N ARG A 315 -3.27 -18.48 3.26
CA ARG A 315 -3.06 -19.75 3.97
C ARG A 315 -2.58 -20.90 3.09
N THR A 316 -2.88 -20.90 1.79
CA THR A 316 -2.44 -21.99 0.92
C THR A 316 -1.01 -21.76 0.43
N GLY A 317 -0.62 -20.52 0.12
CA GLY A 317 0.67 -20.24 -0.54
C GLY A 317 0.72 -20.79 -1.97
N PHE A 318 1.89 -20.78 -2.62
CA PHE A 318 2.13 -21.50 -3.88
C PHE A 318 3.45 -22.29 -3.87
N ASP A 319 3.37 -23.54 -4.34
CA ASP A 319 4.50 -24.43 -4.52
C ASP A 319 4.88 -24.50 -6.01
N CYS A 320 6.01 -23.89 -6.38
CA CYS A 320 6.58 -23.99 -7.74
C CYS A 320 7.00 -25.44 -8.11
N GLY A 321 7.02 -26.37 -7.16
CA GLY A 321 7.50 -27.75 -7.31
C GLY A 321 6.49 -28.75 -7.87
N LYS A 322 5.27 -28.33 -8.27
CA LYS A 322 4.29 -29.19 -8.95
C LYS A 322 3.83 -28.64 -10.30
N GLY A 323 4.74 -28.07 -11.07
CA GLY A 323 4.54 -28.02 -12.52
C GLY A 323 4.47 -29.46 -13.03
N GLU A 324 3.29 -29.92 -13.42
CA GLU A 324 3.12 -31.19 -14.14
C GLU A 324 4.08 -31.20 -15.34
N ALA A 325 4.93 -32.23 -15.39
CA ALA A 325 5.70 -32.59 -16.57
C ALA A 325 4.78 -33.17 -17.65
#